data_AF-M1B8L5-F1
#
_entry.id   AF-M1B8L5-F1
#
_cell.length_a   1.000
_cell.length_b   1.000
_cell.length_c   1.000
_cell.angle_alpha   90.00
_cell.angle_beta   90.00
_cell.angle_gamma   90.00
#
_symmetry.space_group_name_H-M   'P 1'
#
loop_
_entity.id
_entity.type
_entity.pdbx_description
1 polymer ?
#
loop_
_entity_poly.entity_id
_entity_poly.type
_entity_poly.pdbx_seq_one_letter_code
_entity_poly.pdbx_strand_id
1 'polypeptide(L)'
;MEYAGWDLDAAASSIQPDAIFSKPNDKYYAFESFVCQEMFDDFNDPYFESMTKRPDIFFNRFLELRSVIPADYLARKPKSTFARFCGAKYLKLINPKLEKSLFGNLDHRNLLMNSNEYPKTHFFYTFCEMAKHIWLLHCLAFSLSPEASVFQVKKGCRYSDVYMESVNGEEAFLMSNGSSETELRVGFTVIPGFRVGNSVVQCQVYLC
;
A
#
# COMPACT_ATOMS: atom_id res chain seq x y z
N MET A 1 -14.51 11.20 3.31
CA MET A 1 -14.94 10.29 4.40
C MET A 1 -15.71 11.07 5.45
N GLU A 2 -15.15 12.14 6.03
CA GLU A 2 -15.86 13.00 6.99
C GLU A 2 -17.15 13.60 6.44
N TYR A 3 -17.13 14.14 5.21
CA TYR A 3 -18.33 14.66 4.54
C TYR A 3 -19.43 13.59 4.35
N ALA A 4 -19.04 12.31 4.29
CA ALA A 4 -19.97 11.18 4.20
C ALA A 4 -20.43 10.67 5.59
N GLY A 5 -20.10 11.39 6.67
CA GLY A 5 -20.50 11.06 8.04
C GLY A 5 -19.74 9.89 8.66
N TRP A 6 -18.55 9.56 8.17
CA TRP A 6 -17.76 8.48 8.75
C TRP A 6 -17.16 8.88 10.09
N ASP A 7 -17.25 7.96 11.05
CA ASP A 7 -16.47 8.01 12.27
C ASP A 7 -15.04 7.55 11.97
N LEU A 8 -14.14 8.53 11.80
CA LEU A 8 -12.75 8.28 11.47
C LEU A 8 -11.98 7.62 12.63
N ASP A 9 -12.36 7.89 13.87
CA ASP A 9 -11.73 7.32 15.05
C ASP A 9 -12.08 5.83 15.15
N ALA A 10 -13.36 5.49 15.01
CA ALA A 10 -13.80 4.09 14.95
C ALA A 10 -13.18 3.33 13.77
N ALA A 11 -13.06 3.97 12.59
CA ALA A 11 -12.42 3.37 11.43
C ALA A 11 -10.91 3.13 11.67
N ALA A 12 -10.19 4.11 12.23
CA ALA A 12 -8.79 3.95 12.56
C ALA A 12 -8.55 2.85 13.61
N SER A 13 -9.38 2.78 14.66
CA SER A 13 -9.33 1.70 15.66
C SER A 13 -9.65 0.32 15.07
N SER A 14 -10.50 0.25 14.04
CA SER A 14 -10.75 -1.01 13.33
C SER A 14 -9.56 -1.46 12.48
N ILE A 15 -8.75 -0.52 11.97
CA ILE A 15 -7.58 -0.83 11.14
C ILE A 15 -6.38 -1.20 12.02
N GLN A 16 -6.09 -0.39 13.04
CA GLN A 16 -5.01 -0.61 13.99
C GLN A 16 -5.59 -0.76 15.40
N PRO A 17 -6.02 -1.98 15.79
CA PRO A 17 -6.45 -2.25 17.14
C PRO A 17 -5.34 -1.90 18.14
N ASP A 18 -5.73 -1.23 19.21
CA ASP A 18 -4.86 -0.76 20.30
C ASP A 18 -3.81 0.30 19.92
N ALA A 19 -3.92 0.91 18.74
CA ALA A 19 -3.09 2.08 18.44
C ALA A 19 -3.51 3.27 19.31
N ILE A 20 -2.55 3.83 20.05
CA ILE A 20 -2.72 5.06 20.81
C ILE A 20 -2.07 6.17 19.99
N PHE A 21 -2.90 7.07 19.47
CA PHE A 21 -2.44 8.18 18.64
C PHE A 21 -2.02 9.36 19.53
N SER A 22 -0.78 9.82 19.37
CA SER A 22 -0.22 11.00 20.04
C SER A 22 -0.98 12.28 19.69
N LYS A 23 -1.41 12.43 18.43
CA LYS A 23 -2.23 13.57 17.97
C LYS A 23 -3.56 13.09 17.36
N PRO A 24 -4.63 13.91 17.42
CA PRO A 24 -5.91 13.57 16.79
C PRO A 24 -5.82 13.25 15.30
N ASN A 25 -4.91 13.91 14.57
CA ASN A 25 -4.73 13.70 13.13
C ASN A 25 -3.85 12.48 12.79
N ASP A 26 -3.16 11.89 13.76
CA ASP A 26 -2.31 10.72 13.50
C ASP A 26 -3.12 9.49 13.11
N LYS A 27 -4.44 9.51 13.32
CA LYS A 27 -5.36 8.48 12.80
C LYS A 27 -5.26 8.31 11.29
N TYR A 28 -4.86 9.34 10.53
CA TYR A 28 -4.64 9.23 9.09
C TYR A 28 -3.54 8.23 8.74
N TYR A 29 -2.52 8.07 9.59
CA TYR A 29 -1.48 7.07 9.38
C TYR A 29 -2.02 5.63 9.46
N ALA A 30 -3.12 5.38 10.18
CA ALA A 30 -3.78 4.08 10.15
C ALA A 30 -4.37 3.80 8.76
N PHE A 31 -5.04 4.78 8.15
CA PHE A 31 -5.58 4.63 6.80
C PHE A 31 -4.47 4.46 5.75
N GLU A 32 -3.39 5.23 5.85
CA GLU A 32 -2.22 5.06 4.98
C GLU A 32 -1.59 3.67 5.14
N SER A 33 -1.44 3.20 6.39
CA SER A 33 -0.97 1.85 6.71
C SER A 33 -1.86 0.79 6.07
N PHE A 34 -3.19 0.92 6.19
CA PHE A 34 -4.14 0.02 5.55
C PHE A 34 -3.97 -0.03 4.03
N VAL A 35 -3.93 1.14 3.39
CA VAL A 35 -3.74 1.22 1.93
C VAL A 35 -2.42 0.57 1.54
N CYS A 36 -1.33 0.86 2.26
CA CYS A 36 -0.04 0.24 1.99
C CYS A 36 -0.06 -1.28 2.20
N GLN A 37 -0.69 -1.78 3.26
CA GLN A 37 -0.80 -3.22 3.50
C GLN A 37 -1.52 -3.92 2.35
N GLU A 38 -2.71 -3.46 1.96
CA GLU A 38 -3.48 -4.05 0.87
C GLU A 38 -2.77 -3.92 -0.49
N MET A 39 -2.12 -2.79 -0.73
CA MET A 39 -1.48 -2.54 -2.02
C MET A 39 -0.13 -3.24 -2.18
N PHE A 40 0.63 -3.40 -1.10
CA PHE A 40 1.91 -4.12 -1.10
C PHE A 40 1.78 -5.58 -0.67
N ASP A 41 0.57 -6.07 -0.36
CA ASP A 41 0.38 -7.51 -0.17
C ASP A 41 0.81 -8.28 -1.42
N ASP A 42 1.47 -9.42 -1.20
CA ASP A 42 2.05 -10.26 -2.26
C ASP A 42 3.13 -9.57 -3.13
N PHE A 43 3.66 -8.40 -2.73
CA PHE A 43 4.66 -7.69 -3.54
C PHE A 43 5.93 -8.52 -3.82
N ASN A 44 6.33 -9.34 -2.85
CA ASN A 44 7.51 -10.20 -2.94
C ASN A 44 7.27 -11.49 -3.74
N ASP A 45 6.04 -11.75 -4.19
CA ASP A 45 5.76 -12.88 -5.06
C ASP A 45 6.02 -12.46 -6.52
N PRO A 46 6.96 -13.11 -7.25
CA PRO A 46 7.22 -12.80 -8.65
C PRO A 46 5.99 -12.99 -9.54
N TYR A 47 4.94 -13.68 -9.07
CA TYR A 47 3.84 -14.03 -9.94
C TYR A 47 2.50 -14.36 -9.27
N PHE A 48 1.46 -13.74 -9.84
CA PHE A 48 0.13 -14.36 -9.98
C PHE A 48 0.11 -15.53 -11.00
N GLU A 49 1.21 -15.89 -11.68
CA GLU A 49 1.34 -16.99 -12.68
C GLU A 49 2.77 -17.62 -12.77
N SER A 50 2.97 -18.81 -12.20
CA SER A 50 4.20 -19.64 -12.23
C SER A 50 4.93 -19.70 -13.59
N MET A 51 5.96 -18.87 -13.81
CA MET A 51 6.96 -19.03 -14.86
C MET A 51 8.32 -18.56 -14.35
N THR A 52 9.40 -19.18 -14.86
CA THR A 52 10.79 -18.86 -14.54
C THR A 52 11.04 -17.35 -14.50
N LYS A 53 11.67 -16.86 -13.42
CA LYS A 53 11.94 -15.43 -13.20
C LYS A 53 12.75 -14.88 -14.37
N ARG A 54 12.14 -13.95 -15.12
CA ARG A 54 12.66 -13.38 -16.37
C ARG A 54 12.79 -11.86 -16.19
N PRO A 55 13.93 -11.35 -15.70
CA PRO A 55 14.13 -9.92 -15.43
C PRO A 55 13.83 -9.03 -16.65
N ASP A 56 14.09 -9.54 -17.86
CA ASP A 56 13.77 -8.91 -19.15
C ASP A 56 12.27 -8.61 -19.30
N ILE A 57 11.40 -9.54 -18.90
CA ILE A 57 9.95 -9.38 -19.01
C ILE A 57 9.47 -8.26 -18.07
N PHE A 58 9.96 -8.23 -16.84
CA PHE A 58 9.58 -7.21 -15.87
C PHE A 58 10.07 -5.82 -16.29
N PHE A 59 11.30 -5.71 -16.78
CA PHE A 59 11.80 -4.44 -17.30
C PHE A 59 10.97 -3.96 -18.49
N ASN A 60 10.63 -4.83 -19.44
CA ASN A 60 9.77 -4.46 -20.57
C ASN A 60 8.38 -3.99 -20.13
N ARG A 61 7.76 -4.65 -19.13
CA ARG A 61 6.48 -4.21 -18.54
C ARG A 61 6.59 -2.82 -17.89
N PHE A 62 7.71 -2.55 -17.21
CA PHE A 62 7.98 -1.21 -16.66
C PHE A 62 8.05 -0.16 -17.79
N LEU A 63 8.86 -0.42 -18.83
CA LEU A 63 9.02 0.52 -19.94
C LEU A 63 7.69 0.81 -20.65
N GLU A 64 6.87 -0.23 -20.82
CA GLU A 64 5.57 -0.16 -21.50
C GLU A 64 4.57 0.76 -20.77
N LEU A 65 4.55 0.73 -19.43
CA LEU A 65 3.52 1.42 -18.64
C LEU A 65 3.97 2.78 -18.08
N ARG A 66 5.29 3.04 -17.90
CA ARG A 66 5.76 4.21 -17.13
C ARG A 66 5.20 5.55 -17.62
N SER A 67 5.05 5.72 -18.93
CA SER A 67 4.63 6.97 -19.57
C SER A 67 3.19 6.94 -20.08
N VAL A 68 2.39 5.95 -19.69
CA VAL A 68 1.02 5.77 -20.18
C VAL A 68 0.02 6.11 -19.09
N ILE A 69 -1.10 6.75 -19.46
CA ILE A 69 -2.23 6.97 -18.57
C ILE A 69 -2.93 5.62 -18.30
N PRO A 70 -3.09 5.18 -17.05
CA PRO A 70 -3.69 3.90 -16.69
C PRO A 70 -5.06 3.67 -17.33
N ALA A 71 -5.94 4.68 -17.34
CA ALA A 71 -7.27 4.57 -17.95
C ALA A 71 -7.19 4.17 -19.43
N ASP A 72 -6.35 4.84 -20.22
CA ASP A 72 -6.13 4.53 -21.64
C ASP A 72 -5.47 3.17 -21.83
N TYR A 73 -4.59 2.78 -20.90
CA TYR A 73 -3.97 1.47 -20.92
C TYR A 73 -4.99 0.36 -20.69
N LEU A 74 -5.86 0.50 -19.69
CA LEU A 74 -6.91 -0.48 -19.39
C LEU A 74 -7.92 -0.60 -20.53
N ALA A 75 -8.29 0.51 -21.18
CA ALA A 75 -9.17 0.49 -22.34
C ALA A 75 -8.58 -0.29 -23.53
N ARG A 76 -7.27 -0.15 -23.78
CA ARG A 76 -6.57 -0.83 -24.87
C ARG A 76 -6.19 -2.28 -24.54
N LYS A 77 -5.85 -2.56 -23.29
CA LYS A 77 -5.34 -3.87 -22.81
C LYS A 77 -6.08 -4.35 -21.55
N PRO A 78 -7.39 -4.62 -21.62
CA PRO A 78 -8.20 -4.97 -20.45
C PRO A 78 -7.84 -6.33 -19.83
N LYS A 79 -7.11 -7.20 -20.55
CA LYS A 79 -6.67 -8.51 -20.05
C LYS A 79 -5.19 -8.56 -19.66
N SER A 80 -4.51 -7.41 -19.64
CA SER A 80 -3.09 -7.33 -19.25
C SER A 80 -2.87 -7.74 -17.78
N THR A 81 -1.63 -8.07 -17.43
CA THR A 81 -1.26 -8.33 -16.03
C THR A 81 -1.50 -7.12 -15.15
N PHE A 82 -1.24 -5.91 -15.65
CA PHE A 82 -1.55 -4.68 -14.93
C PHE A 82 -3.06 -4.51 -14.70
N ALA A 83 -3.89 -4.81 -15.70
CA ALA A 83 -5.34 -4.74 -15.55
C ALA A 83 -5.85 -5.73 -14.50
N ARG A 84 -5.33 -6.96 -14.50
CA ARG A 84 -5.63 -7.97 -13.47
C ARG A 84 -5.19 -7.50 -12.08
N PHE A 85 -4.00 -6.90 -11.98
CA PHE A 85 -3.48 -6.32 -10.74
C PHE A 85 -4.41 -5.22 -10.21
N CYS A 86 -4.82 -4.26 -11.05
CA CYS A 86 -5.75 -3.21 -10.65
C CYS A 86 -7.07 -3.77 -10.14
N GLY A 87 -7.66 -4.74 -10.85
CA GLY A 87 -8.90 -5.38 -10.42
C GLY A 87 -8.76 -6.09 -9.07
N ALA A 88 -7.73 -6.92 -8.92
CA ALA A 88 -7.48 -7.64 -7.68
C ALA A 88 -7.26 -6.69 -6.49
N LYS A 89 -6.39 -5.68 -6.66
CA LYS A 89 -6.10 -4.70 -5.61
C LYS A 89 -7.29 -3.82 -5.27
N TYR A 90 -8.10 -3.43 -6.25
CA TYR A 90 -9.32 -2.68 -6.00
C TYR A 90 -10.29 -3.48 -5.13
N LEU A 91 -10.50 -4.76 -5.47
CA LEU A 91 -11.42 -5.63 -4.74
C LEU A 91 -10.95 -5.96 -3.32
N LYS A 92 -9.64 -5.96 -3.07
CA LYS A 92 -9.05 -6.09 -1.72
C LYS A 92 -9.23 -4.80 -0.92
N LEU A 93 -8.73 -3.68 -1.45
CA LEU A 93 -8.74 -2.38 -0.76
C LEU A 93 -10.16 -1.84 -0.53
N ILE A 94 -11.02 -1.94 -1.55
CA ILE A 94 -12.40 -1.43 -1.52
C ILE A 94 -13.35 -2.61 -1.24
N ASN A 95 -13.48 -2.95 0.04
CA ASN A 95 -14.40 -4.01 0.46
C ASN A 95 -15.88 -3.63 0.21
N PRO A 96 -16.83 -4.59 0.19
CA PRO A 96 -18.22 -4.30 -0.15
C PRO A 96 -18.91 -3.27 0.75
N LYS A 97 -18.57 -3.23 2.05
CA LYS A 97 -19.16 -2.24 2.97
C LYS A 97 -18.66 -0.83 2.64
N LEU A 98 -17.36 -0.73 2.37
CA LEU A 98 -16.68 0.49 1.97
C LEU A 98 -17.22 1.02 0.62
N GLU A 99 -17.33 0.15 -0.38
CA GLU A 99 -17.88 0.47 -1.70
C GLU A 99 -19.32 1.00 -1.61
N LYS A 100 -20.19 0.26 -0.91
CA LYS A 100 -21.58 0.66 -0.71
C LYS A 100 -21.68 1.98 0.05
N SER A 101 -20.78 2.25 0.99
CA SER A 101 -20.77 3.53 1.69
C SER A 101 -20.26 4.70 0.81
N LEU A 102 -19.32 4.45 -0.10
CA LEU A 102 -18.76 5.48 -0.98
C LEU A 102 -19.69 5.81 -2.16
N PHE A 103 -20.34 4.81 -2.74
CA PHE A 103 -21.09 4.95 -4.00
C PHE A 103 -22.58 4.64 -3.87
N GLY A 104 -23.04 4.07 -2.76
CA GLY A 104 -24.43 3.64 -2.57
C GLY A 104 -24.79 2.30 -3.24
N ASN A 105 -23.88 1.71 -4.02
CA ASN A 105 -24.07 0.46 -4.77
C ASN A 105 -22.77 -0.38 -4.78
N LEU A 106 -22.78 -1.51 -5.48
CA LEU A 106 -21.65 -2.42 -5.65
C LEU A 106 -21.27 -2.59 -7.12
N ASP A 107 -21.54 -1.57 -7.94
CA ASP A 107 -21.44 -1.68 -9.39
C ASP A 107 -20.00 -1.87 -9.84
N HIS A 108 -19.03 -1.25 -9.16
CA HIS A 108 -17.63 -1.40 -9.52
C HIS A 108 -17.17 -2.84 -9.36
N ARG A 109 -17.44 -3.45 -8.20
CA ARG A 109 -17.11 -4.85 -7.95
C ARG A 109 -17.84 -5.80 -8.89
N ASN A 110 -19.12 -5.57 -9.14
CA ASN A 110 -19.89 -6.39 -10.08
C ASN A 110 -19.27 -6.34 -11.49
N LEU A 111 -18.82 -5.17 -11.95
CA LEU A 111 -18.14 -5.03 -13.23
C LEU A 111 -16.81 -5.80 -13.28
N LEU A 112 -15.98 -5.62 -12.25
CA LEU A 112 -14.66 -6.25 -12.16
C LEU A 112 -14.74 -7.79 -12.07
N MET A 113 -15.77 -8.32 -11.42
CA MET A 113 -15.94 -9.77 -11.22
C MET A 113 -16.64 -10.46 -12.40
N ASN A 114 -17.60 -9.80 -13.04
CA ASN A 114 -18.53 -10.49 -13.95
C ASN A 114 -18.36 -10.13 -15.43
N SER A 115 -17.74 -8.99 -15.77
CA SER A 115 -17.71 -8.48 -17.14
C SER A 115 -16.31 -8.33 -17.76
N ASN A 116 -15.23 -8.61 -17.03
CA ASN A 116 -13.86 -8.23 -17.45
C ASN A 116 -13.75 -6.75 -17.87
N GLU A 117 -14.65 -5.92 -17.35
CA GLU A 117 -14.74 -4.50 -17.60
C GLU A 117 -14.30 -3.73 -16.36
N TYR A 118 -13.89 -2.49 -16.58
CA TYR A 118 -13.38 -1.63 -15.53
C TYR A 118 -14.32 -0.44 -15.31
N PRO A 119 -14.55 -0.02 -14.06
CA PRO A 119 -15.36 1.14 -13.77
C PRO A 119 -14.82 2.39 -14.46
N LYS A 120 -15.70 3.12 -15.15
CA LYS A 120 -15.37 4.38 -15.83
C LYS A 120 -15.68 5.58 -14.95
N THR A 121 -15.12 5.57 -13.74
CA THR A 121 -15.35 6.62 -12.74
C THR A 121 -14.04 7.31 -12.36
N HIS A 122 -14.14 8.59 -11.98
CA HIS A 122 -12.98 9.36 -11.54
C HIS A 122 -12.26 8.69 -10.36
N PHE A 123 -13.03 8.15 -9.41
CA PHE A 123 -12.47 7.41 -8.28
C PHE A 123 -11.63 6.21 -8.72
N PHE A 124 -12.14 5.39 -9.64
CA PHE A 124 -11.42 4.22 -10.12
C PHE A 124 -10.15 4.61 -10.90
N TYR A 125 -10.22 5.69 -11.69
CA TYR A 125 -9.04 6.19 -12.40
C TYR A 125 -7.96 6.72 -11.47
N THR A 126 -8.32 7.46 -10.43
CA THR A 126 -7.39 7.91 -9.38
C THR A 126 -6.77 6.72 -8.64
N PHE A 127 -7.57 5.69 -8.34
CA PHE A 127 -7.04 4.43 -7.80
C PHE A 127 -6.03 3.78 -8.75
N CYS A 128 -6.31 3.74 -10.06
CA CYS A 128 -5.40 3.17 -11.04
C CYS A 128 -4.08 3.94 -11.17
N GLU A 129 -4.09 5.27 -10.97
CA GLU A 129 -2.85 6.06 -10.90
C GLU A 129 -1.99 5.60 -9.71
N MET A 130 -2.56 5.46 -8.52
CA MET A 130 -1.83 4.91 -7.36
C MET A 130 -1.34 3.49 -7.64
N ALA A 131 -2.21 2.62 -8.15
CA ALA A 131 -1.87 1.23 -8.47
C ALA A 131 -0.74 1.14 -9.51
N LYS A 132 -0.69 2.04 -10.49
CA LYS A 132 0.38 2.10 -11.49
C LYS A 132 1.75 2.31 -10.83
N HIS A 133 1.88 3.21 -9.86
CA HIS A 133 3.17 3.46 -9.20
C HIS A 133 3.69 2.20 -8.50
N ILE A 134 2.80 1.46 -7.83
CA ILE A 134 3.14 0.23 -7.13
C ILE A 134 3.46 -0.90 -8.12
N TRP A 135 2.70 -1.01 -9.21
CA TRP A 135 2.98 -1.96 -10.28
C TRP A 135 4.34 -1.71 -10.95
N LEU A 136 4.68 -0.45 -11.23
CA LEU A 136 5.97 -0.06 -11.78
C LEU A 136 7.10 -0.40 -10.82
N LEU A 137 6.93 -0.14 -9.53
CA LEU A 137 7.91 -0.50 -8.50
C LEU A 137 8.11 -2.01 -8.43
N HIS A 138 7.03 -2.81 -8.51
CA HIS A 138 7.11 -4.26 -8.59
C HIS A 138 7.86 -4.73 -9.84
N CYS A 139 7.54 -4.18 -11.02
CA CYS A 139 8.27 -4.49 -12.25
C CYS A 139 9.75 -4.13 -12.15
N LEU A 140 10.08 -2.99 -11.53
CA LEU A 140 11.47 -2.61 -11.34
C LEU A 140 12.17 -3.57 -10.37
N ALA A 141 11.55 -3.88 -9.24
CA ALA A 141 12.09 -4.78 -8.20
C ALA A 141 12.53 -6.14 -8.76
N PHE A 142 11.70 -6.75 -9.61
CA PHE A 142 11.99 -8.05 -10.24
C PHE A 142 12.86 -7.98 -11.50
N SER A 143 13.16 -6.78 -11.98
CA SER A 143 14.14 -6.58 -13.06
C SER A 143 15.58 -6.45 -12.55
N LEU A 144 15.77 -6.25 -11.24
CA LEU A 144 17.08 -6.08 -10.60
C LEU A 144 17.71 -7.43 -10.23
N SER A 145 19.04 -7.45 -10.16
CA SER A 145 19.83 -8.58 -9.66
C SER A 145 20.90 -8.06 -8.69
N PRO A 146 20.74 -8.24 -7.36
CA PRO A 146 19.65 -8.94 -6.68
C PRO A 146 18.31 -8.20 -6.75
N GLU A 147 17.20 -8.96 -6.69
CA GLU A 147 15.84 -8.42 -6.68
C GLU A 147 15.61 -7.54 -5.45
N ALA A 148 14.82 -6.48 -5.62
CA ALA A 148 14.34 -5.70 -4.48
C ALA A 148 13.20 -6.45 -3.78
N SER A 149 13.13 -6.38 -2.45
CA SER A 149 12.04 -6.96 -1.66
C SER A 149 11.48 -5.94 -0.67
N VAL A 150 10.18 -6.03 -0.42
CA VAL A 150 9.50 -5.23 0.61
C VAL A 150 9.97 -5.67 1.99
N PHE A 151 10.22 -4.66 2.83
CA PHE A 151 10.58 -4.78 4.23
C PHE A 151 9.55 -4.05 5.09
N GLN A 152 8.98 -4.76 6.05
CA GLN A 152 8.04 -4.21 7.03
C GLN A 152 8.41 -4.72 8.42
N VAL A 153 8.06 -3.95 9.44
CA VAL A 153 8.37 -4.27 10.84
C VAL A 153 7.08 -4.58 11.61
N LYS A 154 7.19 -5.49 12.57
CA LYS A 154 6.05 -5.92 13.38
C LYS A 154 5.80 -4.94 14.52
N LYS A 155 4.53 -4.82 14.92
CA LYS A 155 4.12 -4.15 16.16
C LYS A 155 4.95 -4.66 17.35
N GLY A 156 5.39 -3.75 18.20
CA GLY A 156 6.21 -4.02 19.38
C GLY A 156 7.70 -4.17 19.13
N CYS A 157 8.17 -4.15 17.87
CA CYS A 157 9.60 -4.15 17.58
C CYS A 157 10.29 -2.87 18.09
N ARG A 158 11.57 -3.01 18.47
CA ARG A 158 12.43 -1.88 18.87
C ARG A 158 12.66 -0.96 17.66
N TYR A 159 12.53 0.34 17.86
CA TYR A 159 12.87 1.32 16.84
C TYR A 159 14.37 1.27 16.50
N SER A 160 14.68 1.40 15.21
CA SER A 160 16.05 1.52 14.72
C SER A 160 16.08 2.55 13.61
N ASP A 161 16.74 3.67 13.86
CA ASP A 161 16.97 4.77 12.93
C ASP A 161 17.80 4.37 11.70
N VAL A 162 18.41 3.18 11.69
CA VAL A 162 19.08 2.60 10.52
C VAL A 162 18.07 2.03 9.52
N TYR A 163 16.99 1.43 10.01
CA TYR A 163 16.01 0.70 9.17
C TYR A 163 14.63 1.38 9.10
N MET A 164 14.38 2.36 9.96
CA MET A 164 13.06 2.94 10.18
C MET A 164 13.15 4.45 10.27
N GLU A 165 12.14 5.12 9.72
CA GLU A 165 11.88 6.54 9.87
C GLU A 165 10.58 6.71 10.68
N SER A 166 10.61 7.51 11.73
CA SER A 166 9.42 7.76 12.55
C SER A 166 8.57 8.89 11.97
N VAL A 167 7.27 8.64 11.75
CA VAL A 167 6.34 9.68 11.29
C VAL A 167 5.85 10.60 12.41
N ASN A 168 5.98 10.18 13.67
CA ASN A 168 5.60 10.92 14.88
C ASN A 168 6.80 11.18 15.81
N GLY A 169 8.00 11.24 15.22
CA GLY A 169 9.27 11.19 15.95
C GLY A 169 9.41 12.25 17.02
N GLU A 170 9.20 13.53 16.70
CA GLU A 170 9.40 14.63 17.65
C GLU A 170 8.64 14.41 18.96
N GLU A 171 7.36 14.06 18.91
CA GLU A 171 6.58 13.79 20.11
C GLU A 171 6.92 12.45 20.76
N ALA A 172 7.14 11.39 19.97
CA ALA A 172 7.50 10.08 20.51
C ALA A 172 8.81 10.13 21.31
N PHE A 173 9.82 10.86 20.81
CA PHE A 173 11.09 11.05 21.51
C PHE A 173 10.93 11.89 22.79
N LEU A 174 10.06 12.91 22.79
CA LEU A 174 9.75 13.71 23.99
C LEU A 174 9.05 12.90 25.08
N MET A 175 8.11 12.02 24.70
CA MET A 175 7.36 11.17 25.62
C MET A 175 8.20 10.09 26.30
N SER A 176 9.37 9.74 25.74
CA SER A 176 10.29 8.75 26.32
C SER A 176 11.16 9.29 27.48
N ASN A 177 10.96 10.55 27.90
CA ASN A 177 11.52 11.19 29.11
C ASN A 177 13.05 11.07 29.29
N GLY A 178 13.83 10.85 28.24
CA GLY A 178 15.29 10.76 28.32
C GLY A 178 15.82 9.61 29.17
N SER A 179 14.96 8.70 29.65
CA SER A 179 15.38 7.46 30.30
C SER A 179 15.74 6.44 29.24
N SER A 180 16.97 5.94 29.28
CA SER A 180 17.50 4.90 28.39
C SER A 180 16.77 3.54 28.46
N GLU A 181 15.68 3.43 29.22
CA GLU A 181 14.98 2.17 29.51
C GLU A 181 13.60 2.01 28.84
N THR A 182 12.94 3.08 28.38
CA THR A 182 11.76 2.96 27.50
C THR A 182 12.20 3.03 26.05
N GLU A 183 12.73 1.92 25.58
CA GLU A 183 13.08 1.74 24.18
C GLU A 183 11.82 1.90 23.31
N LEU A 184 11.79 2.96 22.50
CA LEU A 184 10.66 3.28 21.63
C LEU A 184 10.27 2.07 20.79
N ARG A 185 8.97 1.76 20.80
CA ARG A 185 8.44 0.61 20.09
C ARG A 185 7.61 1.04 18.90
N VAL A 186 7.65 0.20 17.88
CA VAL A 186 6.81 0.37 16.71
C VAL A 186 5.37 0.00 17.07
N GLY A 187 4.45 0.94 16.91
CA GLY A 187 3.01 0.65 16.93
C GLY A 187 2.60 -0.10 15.67
N PHE A 188 2.92 0.45 14.50
CA PHE A 188 2.68 -0.18 13.20
C PHE A 188 3.56 0.43 12.10
N THR A 189 3.73 -0.31 10.99
CA THR A 189 4.35 0.21 9.77
C THR A 189 3.33 1.03 8.99
N VAL A 190 3.64 2.28 8.68
CA VAL A 190 2.82 3.16 7.84
C VAL A 190 3.11 2.90 6.37
N ILE A 191 4.38 3.01 5.97
CA ILE A 191 4.84 2.76 4.60
C ILE A 191 5.94 1.70 4.63
N PRO A 192 5.86 0.65 3.79
CA PRO A 192 6.91 -0.35 3.70
C PRO A 192 8.24 0.26 3.23
N GLY A 193 9.33 -0.29 3.75
CA GLY A 193 10.68 -0.08 3.23
C GLY A 193 11.03 -1.11 2.18
N PHE A 194 12.26 -1.05 1.67
CA PHE A 194 12.75 -1.97 0.63
C PHE A 194 14.18 -2.41 0.92
N ARG A 195 14.51 -3.65 0.59
CA ARG A 195 15.87 -4.19 0.62
C ARG A 195 16.34 -4.50 -0.78
N VAL A 196 17.52 -4.02 -1.14
CA VAL A 196 18.16 -4.27 -2.43
C VAL A 196 19.62 -4.67 -2.17
N GLY A 197 19.90 -5.97 -2.27
CA GLY A 197 21.20 -6.51 -1.85
C GLY A 197 21.48 -6.19 -0.37
N ASN A 198 22.53 -5.40 -0.12
CA ASN A 198 22.93 -4.97 1.23
C ASN A 198 22.37 -3.60 1.63
N SER A 199 21.66 -2.93 0.72
CA SER A 199 21.10 -1.60 0.97
C SER A 199 19.66 -1.71 1.46
N VAL A 200 19.28 -0.82 2.36
CA VAL A 200 17.90 -0.70 2.87
C VAL A 200 17.38 0.71 2.63
N VAL A 201 16.21 0.80 2.02
CA VAL A 201 15.34 1.97 2.06
C VAL A 201 14.45 1.81 3.28
N GLN A 202 14.47 2.80 4.16
CA GLN A 202 13.79 2.73 5.45
C GLN A 202 12.28 2.58 5.28
N CYS A 203 11.67 1.82 6.20
CA CYS A 203 10.22 1.83 6.34
C CYS A 203 9.79 3.02 7.20
N GLN A 204 8.61 3.57 6.95
CA GLN A 204 8.03 4.59 7.81
C GLN A 204 7.16 3.94 8.86
N VAL A 205 7.36 4.30 10.12
CA VAL A 205 6.71 3.66 11.28
C VAL A 205 6.08 4.69 12.19
N TYR A 206 4.96 4.31 12.77
CA TYR A 206 4.35 5.03 13.88
C TYR A 206 4.88 4.45 15.19
N LEU A 207 5.41 5.30 16.07
CA LEU A 207 5.96 4.89 17.36
C LEU A 207 4.94 5.03 18.48
N CYS A 208 5.04 4.14 19.48
CA CYS A 208 4.21 4.10 20.68
C CYS A 208 5.06 3.87 21.93
#